data_AF-A0A7W0GAP5-F1
#
_entry.id   AF-A0A7W0GAP5-F1
#
_cell.length_a   1.000
_cell.length_b   1.000
_cell.length_c   1.000
_cell.angle_alpha   90.00
_cell.angle_beta   90.00
_cell.angle_gamma   90.00
#
_symmetry.space_group_name_H-M   'P 1'
#
loop_
_entity.id
_entity.type
_entity.pdbx_description
1 polymer ?
#
loop_
_entity_poly.entity_id
_entity_poly.type
_entity_poly.pdbx_seq_one_letter_code
_entity_poly.pdbx_strand_id
1 'polypeptide(L)' 'GGRVAVELQLALDWNASAPAVGAQVQTRVADYLARMADVRPDSVDVVVAEFRPPAPKR' A
#
# COMPACT_ATOMS: atom_id res chain seq x y z
N GLY A 1 -13.15 -6.76 20.49
CA GLY A 1 -13.01 -6.12 19.17
C GLY A 1 -12.05 -6.95 18.35
N GLY A 2 -12.40 -7.24 17.09
CA GLY A 2 -11.52 -8.00 16.19
C GLY A 2 -10.32 -7.17 15.76
N ARG A 3 -9.15 -7.80 15.71
CA ARG A 3 -7.93 -7.20 15.16
C ARG A 3 -7.93 -7.34 13.64
N VAL A 4 -7.60 -6.27 12.92
CA VAL A 4 -7.63 -6.21 11.45
C VAL A 4 -6.23 -5.88 10.97
N ALA A 5 -5.66 -6.78 10.16
CA ALA A 5 -4.40 -6.56 9.46
C ALA A 5 -4.65 -6.55 7.96
N VAL A 6 -3.89 -5.74 7.22
CA VAL A 6 -4.01 -5.61 5.77
C VAL A 6 -2.64 -5.80 5.14
N GLU A 7 -2.53 -6.76 4.23
CA GLU A 7 -1.35 -6.93 3.39
C GLU A 7 -1.63 -6.44 1.97
N LEU A 8 -0.70 -5.67 1.40
CA LEU A 8 -0.74 -5.25 0.01
C LEU A 8 0.52 -5.68 -0.72
N GLN A 9 0.35 -6.43 -1.80
CA GLN A 9 1.43 -6.78 -2.72
C GLN A 9 1.45 -5.79 -3.88
N LEU A 10 2.58 -5.11 -4.06
CA LEU A 10 2.77 -4.10 -5.08
C LEU A 10 3.80 -4.54 -6.11
N ALA A 11 3.50 -4.29 -7.38
CA ALA A 11 4.50 -4.21 -8.43
C ALA A 11 4.82 -2.73 -8.67
N LEU A 12 6.10 -2.38 -8.57
CA LEU A 12 6.57 -1.02 -8.75
C LEU A 12 7.30 -0.86 -10.09
N ASP A 13 7.23 0.33 -10.67
CA ASP A 13 8.06 0.66 -11.81
C ASP A 13 9.53 0.79 -11.35
N TRP A 14 10.49 0.47 -12.23
CA TRP A 14 11.93 0.50 -11.91
C TRP A 14 12.44 1.80 -11.28
N ASN A 15 11.79 2.93 -11.59
CA ASN A 15 12.20 4.25 -11.12
C ASN A 15 11.44 4.70 -9.86
N ALA A 16 10.53 3.88 -9.33
CA ALA A 16 9.76 4.20 -8.14
C ALA A 16 10.57 3.89 -6.87
N SER A 17 10.48 4.79 -5.89
CA SER A 17 11.07 4.56 -4.56
C SER A 17 10.16 3.68 -3.72
N ALA A 18 10.56 2.43 -3.49
CA ALA A 18 9.80 1.50 -2.65
C ALA A 18 9.51 2.03 -1.24
N PRO A 19 10.47 2.61 -0.49
CA PRO A 19 10.19 3.16 0.84
C PRO A 19 9.16 4.31 0.80
N ALA A 20 9.28 5.20 -0.19
CA ALA A 20 8.37 6.34 -0.30
C ALA A 20 6.95 5.90 -0.71
N VAL A 21 6.85 4.97 -1.67
CA VAL A 21 5.56 4.40 -2.09
C VAL A 21 4.93 3.61 -0.95
N GLY A 22 5.70 2.78 -0.25
CA GLY A 22 5.23 2.02 0.90
C GLY A 22 4.64 2.90 1.98
N ALA A 23 5.36 3.95 2.41
CA ALA A 23 4.87 4.89 3.40
C ALA A 23 3.57 5.59 2.95
N GLN A 24 3.49 6.02 1.69
CA GLN A 24 2.28 6.64 1.16
C GLN A 24 1.09 5.68 1.10
N VAL A 25 1.31 4.43 0.68
CA VAL A 25 0.26 3.41 0.61
C VAL A 25 -0.26 3.08 2.00
N GLN A 26 0.63 2.89 2.97
CA GLN A 26 0.26 2.64 4.37
C GLN A 26 -0.67 3.72 4.91
N THR A 27 -0.27 5.00 4.80
CA THR A 27 -1.09 6.13 5.26
C THR A 27 -2.43 6.17 4.54
N ARG A 28 -2.44 6.07 3.20
CA ARG A 28 -3.68 6.18 2.42
C ARG A 28 -4.65 5.05 2.69
N VAL A 29 -4.18 3.82 2.85
CA VAL A 29 -5.04 2.66 3.15
C VAL A 29 -5.65 2.79 4.55
N ALA A 30 -4.84 3.13 5.55
CA ALA A 30 -5.34 3.34 6.91
C ALA A 30 -6.40 4.46 6.96
N ASP A 31 -6.12 5.59 6.31
CA ASP A 31 -7.05 6.72 6.21
C ASP A 31 -8.34 6.35 5.46
N TYR A 32 -8.23 5.54 4.41
CA TYR A 32 -9.38 5.13 3.63
C TYR A 32 -10.30 4.20 4.42
N LEU A 33 -9.74 3.18 5.09
CA LEU A 33 -10.52 2.26 5.94
C LEU A 33 -11.17 2.98 7.11
N ALA A 34 -10.47 3.96 7.69
CA ALA A 34 -11.00 4.84 8.71
C ALA A 34 -12.23 5.61 8.23
N ARG A 35 -12.17 6.20 7.04
CA ARG A 35 -13.27 7.01 6.48
C ARG A 35 -14.44 6.16 6.00
N MET A 36 -14.16 4.99 5.42
CA MET A 36 -15.17 4.16 4.77
C MET A 36 -15.93 3.28 5.77
N ALA A 37 -15.25 2.75 6.78
CA ALA A 37 -15.80 1.70 7.65
C ALA A 37 -15.53 1.93 9.15
N ASP A 38 -14.96 3.08 9.52
CA ASP A 38 -14.44 3.35 10.86
C ASP A 38 -13.51 2.26 11.40
N VAL A 39 -12.78 1.60 10.50
CA VAL A 39 -11.80 0.57 10.84
C VAL A 39 -10.42 1.23 10.97
N ARG A 40 -9.74 0.96 12.08
CA ARG A 40 -8.31 1.26 12.27
C ARG A 40 -7.55 -0.06 12.28
N PRO A 41 -6.84 -0.42 11.19
CA PRO A 41 -6.08 -1.66 11.17
C PRO A 41 -4.88 -1.57 12.13
N ASP A 42 -4.53 -2.70 12.73
CA ASP A 42 -3.36 -2.83 13.61
C ASP A 42 -2.06 -2.77 12.80
N SER A 43 -2.08 -3.26 11.56
CA SER A 43 -0.98 -3.17 10.61
C SER A 43 -1.46 -2.96 9.18
N VAL A 44 -0.64 -2.25 8.40
CA VAL A 44 -0.71 -2.22 6.94
C VAL A 44 0.67 -2.65 6.41
N ASP A 45 0.76 -3.91 6.02
CA ASP A 45 2.00 -4.54 5.57
C ASP A 45 2.10 -4.38 4.06
N VAL A 46 3.07 -3.59 3.59
CA VAL A 46 3.28 -3.34 2.16
C VAL A 46 4.48 -4.14 1.69
N VAL A 47 4.22 -5.10 0.81
CA VAL A 47 5.21 -5.99 0.21
C VAL A 47 5.43 -5.56 -1.24
N VAL A 48 6.66 -5.17 -1.58
CA VAL A 48 7.03 -4.98 -2.98
C VAL A 48 7.42 -6.35 -3.55
N ALA A 49 6.51 -6.94 -4.31
CA ALA A 49 6.68 -8.27 -4.88
C ALA A 49 7.52 -8.25 -6.17
N GLU A 50 7.47 -7.15 -6.93
CA GLU A 50 8.12 -7.05 -8.24
C GLU A 50 8.53 -5.61 -8.58
N PHE A 51 9.64 -5.47 -9.32
CA PHE A 51 9.99 -4.25 -10.04
C PHE A 51 9.96 -4.48 -11.56
N ARG A 52 9.15 -3.70 -12.28
CA ARG A 52 8.93 -3.86 -13.73
C ARG A 52 9.27 -2.58 -14.52
N PRO A 53 9.55 -2.69 -15.83
CA PRO A 53 9.68 -1.51 -16.67
C PRO A 53 8.40 -0.66 -16.60
N PRO A 54 8.50 0.67 -16.66
CA PRO A 54 7.32 1.52 -16.66
C PRO A 54 6.42 1.19 -17.85
N ALA A 55 5.11 1.19 -17.61
CA ALA A 55 4.15 0.98 -18.68
C ALA A 55 4.33 2.05 -19.77
N PRO A 56 4.23 1.70 -21.06
CA PRO A 56 4.28 2.68 -22.13
C PRO A 56 3.18 3.72 -21.92
N LYS A 57 3.55 5.01 -22.01
CA LYS A 57 2.59 6.11 -21.92
C LYS A 57 1.61 5.98 -23.09
N ARG A 58 0.32 5.83 -22.78
CA ARG A 58 -0.78 5.89 -23.75
C ARG A 58 -1.02 7.34 -24.19
#